data_AF-A0A519QV94-F1
#
_entry.id   AF-A0A519QV94-F1
#
_cell.length_a   1.000
_cell.length_b   1.000
_cell.length_c   1.000
_cell.angle_alpha   90.00
_cell.angle_beta   90.00
_cell.angle_gamma   90.00
#
_symmetry.space_group_name_H-M   'P 1'
#
loop_
_entity.id
_entity.type
_entity.pdbx_description
1 polymer ?
#
loop_
_entity_poly.entity_id
_entity_poly.type
_entity_poly.pdbx_seq_one_letter_code
_entity_poly.pdbx_strand_id
1 'polypeptide(L)' 'MIENGVLEFQGSGGNHTITFKNDGYTYTVTINELGTLDTPDATLEVSKQEKTLLTEDGKITRN' A
#
# COMPACT_ATOMS: atom_id res chain seq x y z
N MET A 1 16.24 2.68 -5.72
CA MET A 1 15.06 1.93 -6.20
C MET A 1 14.48 1.18 -5.03
N ILE A 2 13.17 1.00 -5.01
CA ILE A 2 12.50 0.12 -4.05
C ILE A 2 12.20 -1.16 -4.81
N GLU A 3 12.74 -2.29 -4.36
CA GLU A 3 12.70 -3.58 -5.06
C GLU A 3 12.25 -4.69 -4.11
N ASN A 4 11.87 -5.85 -4.65
CA ASN A 4 11.49 -7.06 -3.89
C ASN A 4 10.30 -6.87 -2.94
N GLY A 5 9.26 -6.19 -3.41
CA GLY A 5 8.01 -6.08 -2.66
C GLY A 5 7.37 -7.45 -2.40
N VAL A 6 6.82 -7.64 -1.20
CA VAL A 6 6.03 -8.81 -0.84
C VAL A 6 4.55 -8.47 -1.04
N LEU A 7 3.86 -9.28 -1.84
CA LEU A 7 2.42 -9.16 -2.10
C LEU A 7 1.63 -10.07 -1.17
N GLU A 8 0.67 -9.51 -0.45
CA GLU A 8 -0.23 -10.23 0.45
C GLU A 8 -1.69 -9.91 0.10
N PHE A 9 -2.50 -10.94 -0.12
CA PHE A 9 -3.92 -10.78 -0.44
C PHE A 9 -4.78 -10.79 0.83
N GLN A 10 -5.68 -9.81 0.96
CA GLN A 10 -6.58 -9.68 2.11
C GLN A 10 -7.90 -10.43 1.89
N GLY A 11 -7.79 -11.73 1.56
CA GLY A 11 -8.93 -12.59 1.22
C GLY A 11 -9.27 -12.61 -0.28
N SER A 12 -10.43 -13.16 -0.63
CA SER A 12 -10.85 -13.36 -2.03
C SER A 12 -11.46 -12.12 -2.69
N GLY A 13 -11.65 -11.03 -1.93
CA GLY A 13 -12.34 -9.83 -2.37
C GLY A 13 -11.56 -8.93 -3.32
N GLY A 14 -10.24 -9.14 -3.48
CA GLY A 14 -9.40 -8.37 -4.39
C GLY A 14 -8.57 -7.29 -3.72
N ASN A 15 -8.89 -6.89 -2.49
CA ASN A 15 -7.99 -6.05 -1.70
C ASN A 15 -6.66 -6.79 -1.44
N HIS A 16 -5.56 -6.09 -1.61
CA HIS A 16 -4.23 -6.63 -1.40
C HIS A 16 -3.26 -5.55 -0.97
N THR A 17 -2.18 -5.98 -0.35
CA THR A 17 -1.13 -5.10 0.17
C THR A 17 0.19 -5.49 -0.46
N ILE A 18 0.98 -4.50 -0.85
CA ILE A 18 2.34 -4.68 -1.32
C ILE A 18 3.26 -3.95 -0.34
N THR A 19 4.15 -4.71 0.30
CA THR A 19 5.10 -4.17 1.27
C THR A 19 6.51 -4.21 0.74
N PHE A 20 7.18 -3.06 0.77
CA PHE A 20 8.59 -2.93 0.44
C PHE A 20 9.39 -2.48 1.66
N LYS A 21 10.62 -2.97 1.79
CA LYS A 21 11.52 -2.57 2.87
C LYS A 21 12.83 -2.06 2.29
N ASN A 22 13.24 -0.86 2.68
CA ASN A 22 14.48 -0.24 2.23
C ASN A 22 15.05 0.69 3.30
N ASP A 23 16.32 0.53 3.66
CA ASP A 23 17.04 1.39 4.62
C ASP A 23 16.28 1.66 5.95
N GLY A 24 15.65 0.61 6.49
CA GLY A 24 14.85 0.68 7.72
C GLY A 24 13.47 1.33 7.56
N TYR A 25 13.11 1.80 6.36
CA TYR A 25 11.76 2.21 6.02
C TYR A 25 10.94 1.01 5.55
N THR A 26 9.67 1.00 5.94
CA THR A 26 8.65 0.10 5.41
C THR A 26 7.65 0.92 4.63
N TYR A 27 7.39 0.52 3.39
CA TYR A 27 6.42 1.13 2.50
C TYR A 27 5.30 0.12 2.31
N THR A 28 4.09 0.47 2.71
CA THR A 28 2.91 -0.39 2.60
C THR A 28 1.94 0.26 1.65
N VAL A 29 1.75 -0.35 0.48
CA VAL A 29 0.74 0.07 -0.49
C VAL A 29 -0.46 -0.85 -0.34
N THR A 30 -1.58 -0.31 0.09
CA THR A 30 -2.85 -1.04 0.15
C THR A 30 -3.69 -0.67 -1.06
N ILE A 31 -4.15 -1.66 -1.81
CA ILE A 31 -5.03 -1.51 -2.95
C ILE A 31 -6.45 -1.86 -2.52
N ASN A 32 -7.39 -0.92 -2.73
CA ASN A 32 -8.77 -1.02 -2.31
C ASN A 32 -9.69 -1.29 -3.52
N GLU A 33 -9.80 -2.55 -3.95
CA GLU A 33 -10.68 -2.95 -5.07
C GLU A 33 -12.18 -2.96 -4.66
N LEU A 34 -12.48 -3.11 -3.37
CA LEU A 34 -13.85 -3.18 -2.84
C LEU A 34 -14.29 -1.92 -2.06
N GLY A 35 -13.64 -0.79 -2.30
CA GLY A 35 -13.97 0.48 -1.65
C GLY A 35 -15.34 1.05 -2.04
N THR A 36 -15.83 2.00 -1.25
CA THR A 36 -16.93 2.90 -1.65
C THR A 36 -16.40 4.00 -2.57
N LEU A 37 -17.26 4.83 -3.17
CA LEU A 37 -16.85 5.96 -4.02
C LEU A 37 -15.88 6.92 -3.31
N ASP A 38 -15.97 7.03 -1.99
CA ASP A 38 -15.14 7.89 -1.16
C ASP A 38 -13.85 7.20 -0.68
N THR A 39 -13.68 5.90 -0.97
CA THR A 39 -12.47 5.16 -0.64
C THR A 39 -11.43 5.40 -1.73
N PRO A 40 -10.19 5.83 -1.38
CA PRO A 40 -9.14 5.98 -2.37
C PRO A 40 -8.78 4.63 -2.98
N ASP A 41 -8.49 4.60 -4.29
CA ASP A 41 -8.12 3.35 -4.99
C ASP A 41 -6.94 2.64 -4.33
N ALA A 42 -6.03 3.42 -3.75
CA ALA A 42 -4.90 2.93 -2.99
C ALA A 42 -4.57 3.85 -1.82
N THR A 43 -3.84 3.33 -0.83
CA THR A 43 -3.24 4.12 0.24
C THR A 43 -1.78 3.75 0.38
N LEU A 44 -0.90 4.75 0.47
CA LEU A 44 0.51 4.56 0.78
C LEU A 44 0.75 4.94 2.24
N GLU A 45 1.27 3.99 3.02
CA GLU A 45 1.84 4.26 4.34
C GLU A 45 3.37 4.09 4.30
N VAL A 46 4.09 5.04 4.89
CA VAL A 46 5.54 4.94 5.10
C VAL A 46 5.82 4.98 6.59
N SER A 47 6.51 3.96 7.10
CA SER A 47 6.90 3.87 8.50
C SER A 47 8.39 3.57 8.68
N LYS A 48 8.94 3.96 9.83
CA LYS A 48 10.30 3.63 10.26
C LYS A 48 10.30 3.33 11.74
N GLN A 49 10.87 2.18 12.13
CA GLN A 49 10.87 1.72 13.52
C GLN A 49 9.46 1.77 14.14
N GLU A 50 8.46 1.23 13.42
CA GLU A 50 7.05 1.18 13.83
C GLU A 50 6.34 2.53 13.99
N LYS A 51 7.02 3.65 13.68
CA LYS A 51 6.41 4.97 13.63
C LYS A 51 5.99 5.31 12.20
N THR A 52 4.70 5.58 12.01
CA THR A 52 4.18 6.13 10.75
C THR A 52 4.73 7.54 10.53
N LEU A 53 5.31 7.75 9.37
CA LEU A 53 5.88 9.02 8.92
C LEU A 53 4.98 9.71 7.89
N LEU A 54 4.25 8.92 7.08
CA LEU A 54 3.39 9.40 6.01
C LEU A 54 2.22 8.44 5.81
N THR A 55 1.06 9.01 5.52
CA THR A 55 -0.11 8.30 4.99
C THR A 55 -0.71 9.17 3.90
N GLU A 56 -0.80 8.66 2.67
CA GLU A 56 -1.32 9.41 1.52
C GLU A 56 -2.27 8.55 0.70
N ASP A 57 -3.30 9.20 0.17
CA ASP A 57 -4.25 8.60 -0.74
C ASP A 57 -3.66 8.53 -2.15
N GLY A 58 -3.90 7.40 -2.82
CA GLY A 58 -3.39 7.10 -4.13
C GLY A 58 -4.50 6.78 -5.13
N LYS A 59 -4.18 6.96 -6.41
CA LYS A 59 -5.04 6.60 -7.53
C LYS A 59 -4.35 5.56 -8.42
N ILE A 60 -5.10 4.56 -8.87
CA ILE A 60 -4.56 3.55 -9.79
C ILE A 60 -4.61 4.09 -11.21
N THR A 61 -3.47 4.11 -11.89
CA THR A 61 -3.40 4.45 -13.32
C THR A 61 -3.19 3.16 -14.11
N ARG A 62 -4.12 2.84 -15.01
CA ARG A 62 -4.00 1.72 -15.95
C ARG A 62 -3.54 2.30 -17.29
N ASN A 63 -2.41 1.83 -17.80
CA ASN A 63 -1.89 2.18 -19.14
C ASN A 63 -2.62 1.41 -20.24
#